data_AF-A0A0N9MX22-F1
#
_entry.id   AF-A0A0N9MX22-F1
#
_cell.length_a   1.000
_cell.length_b   1.000
_cell.length_c   1.000
_cell.angle_alpha   90.00
_cell.angle_beta   90.00
_cell.angle_gamma   90.00
#
_symmetry.space_group_name_H-M   'P 1'
#
loop_
_entity.id
_entity.type
_entity.pdbx_description
1 polymer ?
#
loop_
_entity_poly.entity_id
_entity_poly.type
_entity_poly.pdbx_seq_one_letter_code
_entity_poly.pdbx_strand_id
1 'polypeptide(L)'
;MSLTAQEIQDCKALVTSIWGASVAANLDYNEEVVEVVRITVEQISICSQRLADFFSALVIVVGGVAAAVYSRMWLVKGAKRIADEIQNLKEANLQARACIAQAAATYRSPLEMASLGI
;
A
#
# COMPACT_ATOMS: atom_id res chain seq x y z
N MET A 1 -8.27 -16.29 -6.47
CA MET A 1 -7.08 -17.06 -6.05
C MET A 1 -6.78 -16.65 -4.62
N SER A 2 -6.85 -17.59 -3.68
CA SER A 2 -6.51 -17.30 -2.27
C SER A 2 -5.07 -16.79 -2.14
N LEU A 3 -4.90 -15.74 -1.33
CA LEU A 3 -3.58 -15.18 -1.01
C LEU A 3 -2.74 -16.21 -0.26
N THR A 4 -1.45 -16.30 -0.56
CA THR A 4 -0.53 -17.13 0.22
C THR A 4 -0.15 -16.45 1.54
N ALA A 5 0.31 -17.23 2.51
CA ALA A 5 0.68 -16.70 3.84
C ALA A 5 1.75 -15.59 3.78
N GLN A 6 2.68 -15.68 2.83
CA GLN A 6 3.70 -14.65 2.63
C GLN A 6 3.08 -13.33 2.14
N GLU A 7 2.14 -13.41 1.20
CA GLU A 7 1.47 -12.24 0.63
C GLU A 7 0.62 -11.52 1.67
N ILE A 8 -0.03 -12.29 2.56
CA ILE A 8 -0.76 -11.75 3.71
C ILE A 8 0.19 -11.02 4.67
N GLN A 9 1.35 -11.60 4.99
CA GLN A 9 2.34 -10.95 5.87
C GLN A 9 2.89 -9.66 5.27
N ASP A 10 3.22 -9.67 3.98
CA ASP A 10 3.75 -8.50 3.29
C ASP A 10 2.69 -7.39 3.19
N CYS A 11 1.44 -7.75 2.88
CA CYS A 11 0.31 -6.82 2.91
C CYS A 11 0.07 -6.26 4.32
N LYS A 12 0.20 -7.09 5.36
CA LYS A 12 0.08 -6.66 6.75
C LYS A 12 1.16 -5.65 7.16
N ALA A 13 2.39 -5.82 6.70
CA ALA A 13 3.46 -4.85 6.93
C ALA A 13 3.14 -3.50 6.26
N LEU A 14 2.61 -3.53 5.04
CA LEU A 14 2.21 -2.33 4.31
C LEU A 14 1.02 -1.61 4.98
N VAL A 15 -0.01 -2.34 5.39
CA VAL A 15 -1.13 -1.79 6.14
C VAL A 15 -0.67 -1.18 7.47
N THR A 16 0.24 -1.87 8.17
CA THR A 16 0.86 -1.35 9.39
C THR A 16 1.59 -0.03 9.13
N SER A 17 2.29 0.07 7.99
CA SER A 17 3.00 1.29 7.63
C SER A 17 2.06 2.46 7.35
N ILE A 18 0.94 2.22 6.66
CA ILE A 18 -0.01 3.27 6.27
C ILE A 18 -0.93 3.67 7.45
N TRP A 19 -1.63 2.70 8.04
CA TRP A 19 -2.69 2.89 9.05
C TRP A 19 -2.30 2.53 10.49
N GLY A 20 -1.17 1.87 10.71
CA GLY A 20 -0.70 1.45 12.04
C GLY A 20 -1.07 0.01 12.42
N ALA A 21 -0.42 -0.49 13.48
CA ALA A 21 -0.52 -1.90 13.90
C ALA A 21 -1.92 -2.29 14.39
N SER A 22 -2.62 -1.38 15.09
CA SER A 22 -3.97 -1.63 15.60
C SER A 22 -4.96 -1.92 14.48
N VAL A 23 -4.78 -1.27 13.33
CA VAL A 23 -5.58 -1.53 12.14
C VAL A 23 -5.22 -2.89 11.54
N ALA A 24 -3.93 -3.12 11.30
CA ALA A 24 -3.45 -4.32 10.65
C ALA A 24 -3.77 -5.62 11.42
N ALA A 25 -3.98 -5.52 12.73
CA ALA A 25 -4.37 -6.65 13.57
C ALA A 25 -5.85 -7.04 13.46
N ASN A 26 -6.72 -6.12 13.03
CA ASN A 26 -8.18 -6.28 13.05
C ASN A 26 -8.81 -6.54 11.67
N LEU A 27 -8.00 -6.70 10.62
CA LEU A 27 -8.49 -6.93 9.25
C LEU A 27 -8.40 -8.41 8.89
N ASP A 28 -9.44 -8.91 8.22
CA ASP A 28 -9.36 -10.16 7.46
C ASP A 28 -8.71 -9.89 6.09
N TYR A 29 -7.58 -10.52 5.82
CA TYR A 29 -6.79 -10.27 4.62
C TYR A 29 -7.33 -11.11 3.46
N ASN A 30 -8.26 -10.52 2.72
CA ASN A 30 -8.82 -11.09 1.50
C ASN A 30 -8.39 -10.29 0.25
N GLU A 31 -8.88 -10.72 -0.91
CA GLU A 31 -8.59 -10.09 -2.20
C GLU A 31 -9.06 -8.62 -2.28
N GLU A 32 -10.15 -8.27 -1.62
CA GLU A 32 -10.71 -6.91 -1.60
C GLU A 32 -9.86 -5.98 -0.74
N VAL A 33 -9.37 -6.46 0.41
CA VAL A 33 -8.43 -5.72 1.24
C VAL A 33 -7.16 -5.40 0.45
N VAL A 34 -6.63 -6.36 -0.30
CA VAL A 34 -5.46 -6.11 -1.17
C VAL A 34 -5.77 -5.07 -2.24
N GLU A 35 -6.99 -5.07 -2.79
CA GLU A 35 -7.42 -4.08 -3.77
C GLU A 35 -7.51 -2.67 -3.18
N VAL A 36 -8.10 -2.51 -1.99
CA VAL A 36 -8.17 -1.21 -1.31
C VAL A 36 -6.77 -0.71 -0.94
N VAL A 37 -5.89 -1.59 -0.46
CA VAL A 37 -4.50 -1.24 -0.15
C VAL A 37 -3.77 -0.78 -1.43
N ARG A 38 -3.99 -1.47 -2.56
CA ARG A 38 -3.46 -1.09 -3.88
C ARG A 38 -3.88 0.30 -4.31
N ILE A 39 -5.17 0.59 -4.25
CA ILE A 39 -5.70 1.90 -4.58
C ILE A 39 -5.13 2.97 -3.64
N THR A 40 -5.04 2.68 -2.34
CA THR A 40 -4.48 3.63 -1.37
C THR A 40 -3.02 3.95 -1.69
N VAL A 41 -2.22 2.93 -2.02
CA VAL A 41 -0.81 3.08 -2.40
C VAL A 41 -0.66 3.85 -3.71
N GLU A 42 -1.55 3.62 -4.68
CA GLU A 42 -1.61 4.40 -5.93
C GLU A 42 -1.91 5.88 -5.64
N GLN A 43 -2.87 6.17 -4.78
CA GLN A 43 -3.16 7.55 -4.36
C GLN A 43 -1.99 8.19 -3.59
N ILE A 44 -1.29 7.42 -2.75
CA ILE A 44 -0.07 7.88 -2.08
C ILE A 44 1.02 8.18 -3.11
N SER A 45 1.15 7.40 -4.18
CA SER A 45 2.19 7.62 -5.20
C SER A 45 2.08 8.98 -5.88
N ILE A 46 0.85 9.46 -6.11
CA ILE A 46 0.60 10.73 -6.80
C ILE A 46 0.63 11.94 -5.87
N CYS A 47 0.74 11.72 -4.56
CA CYS A 47 0.78 12.77 -3.55
C CYS A 47 2.00 13.69 -3.64
N SER A 48 3.12 13.19 -4.16
CA SER A 48 4.35 13.98 -4.30
C SER A 48 5.19 13.45 -5.45
N GLN A 49 5.95 14.36 -6.09
CA GLN A 49 6.89 13.99 -7.15
C GLN A 49 7.89 12.92 -6.67
N ARG A 50 8.39 13.04 -5.42
CA ARG A 50 9.36 12.10 -4.85
C ARG A 50 8.79 10.69 -4.66
N LEU A 51 7.52 10.60 -4.27
CA LEU A 51 6.79 9.32 -4.23
C LEU A 51 6.63 8.80 -5.65
N ALA A 52 6.12 9.62 -6.58
CA ALA A 52 5.93 9.22 -7.98
C ALA A 52 7.24 8.68 -8.60
N ASP A 53 8.37 9.32 -8.33
CA ASP A 53 9.69 8.90 -8.81
C ASP A 53 10.13 7.58 -8.18
N PHE A 54 9.95 7.40 -6.86
CA PHE A 54 10.25 6.14 -6.18
C PHE A 54 9.39 4.99 -6.72
N PHE A 55 8.08 5.19 -6.84
CA PHE A 55 7.16 4.21 -7.37
C PHE A 55 7.50 3.86 -8.83
N SER A 56 7.84 4.86 -9.65
CA SER A 56 8.31 4.67 -11.03
C SER A 56 9.63 3.89 -11.09
N ALA A 57 10.58 4.14 -10.19
CA ALA A 57 11.83 3.39 -10.10
C ALA A 57 11.59 1.93 -9.67
N LEU A 58 10.68 1.71 -8.74
CA LEU A 58 10.30 0.36 -8.29
C LEU A 58 9.67 -0.46 -9.43
N VAL A 59 8.88 0.17 -10.30
CA VAL A 59 8.34 -0.44 -11.51
C VAL A 59 9.45 -0.92 -12.45
N ILE A 60 10.46 -0.07 -12.68
CA ILE A 60 11.61 -0.41 -13.54
C ILE A 60 12.37 -1.61 -12.98
N VAL A 61 12.59 -1.67 -11.66
CA VAL A 61 13.31 -2.77 -11.00
C VAL A 61 12.54 -4.10 -11.07
N VAL A 62 11.21 -4.05 -11.11
CA VAL A 62 10.35 -5.26 -11.18
C VAL A 62 10.14 -5.72 -12.64
N GLY A 63 10.65 -4.99 -13.64
CA GLY A 63 10.58 -5.36 -15.06
C GLY A 63 9.17 -5.34 -15.64
N GLY A 64 8.24 -4.58 -15.04
CA GLY A 64 6.83 -4.57 -15.42
C GLY A 64 6.50 -3.58 -16.55
N VAL A 65 5.61 -3.98 -17.45
CA VAL A 65 4.94 -3.09 -18.42
C VAL A 65 4.04 -2.11 -17.65
N ALA A 66 3.85 -0.87 -18.13
CA ALA A 66 3.07 0.17 -17.43
C ALA A 66 1.66 -0.27 -16.94
N ALA A 67 1.02 -1.26 -17.57
CA ALA A 67 -0.26 -1.83 -17.14
C ALA A 67 -0.16 -2.83 -15.96
N ALA A 68 1.05 -3.31 -15.63
CA ALA A 68 1.33 -4.14 -14.46
C ALA A 68 1.70 -3.31 -13.22
N VAL A 69 1.86 -1.99 -13.41
CA VAL A 69 2.11 -1.00 -12.35
C VAL A 69 0.85 -0.91 -11.51
N TYR A 70 0.99 -1.10 -10.21
CA TYR A 70 -0.14 -1.31 -9.29
C TYR A 70 -0.98 -2.57 -9.58
N SER A 71 -0.44 -3.61 -10.23
CA SER A 71 -1.12 -4.92 -10.18
C SER A 71 -1.02 -5.51 -8.77
N ARG A 72 -1.96 -6.40 -8.40
CA ARG A 72 -1.91 -7.10 -7.10
C ARG A 72 -0.56 -7.80 -6.87
N MET A 73 -0.03 -8.47 -7.89
CA MET A 73 1.29 -9.11 -7.83
C MET A 73 2.44 -8.13 -7.62
N TRP A 74 2.38 -6.95 -8.24
CA TRP A 74 3.40 -5.91 -8.04
C TRP A 74 3.36 -5.40 -6.60
N LEU A 75 2.16 -5.13 -6.07
CA LEU A 75 2.00 -4.66 -4.70
C LEU A 75 2.52 -5.68 -3.71
N VAL A 76 2.14 -6.94 -3.88
CA VAL A 76 2.53 -8.02 -2.98
C VAL A 76 4.04 -8.27 -3.02
N LYS A 77 4.66 -8.34 -4.21
CA LYS A 77 6.12 -8.50 -4.34
C LYS A 77 6.91 -7.28 -3.88
N GLY A 78 6.33 -6.09 -3.99
CA GLY A 78 6.93 -4.82 -3.60
C GLY A 78 6.59 -4.35 -2.19
N ALA A 79 5.64 -4.99 -1.51
CA ALA A 79 4.96 -4.44 -0.34
C ALA A 79 5.92 -4.05 0.79
N LYS A 80 6.94 -4.86 1.05
CA LYS A 80 7.96 -4.53 2.05
C LYS A 80 8.77 -3.28 1.68
N ARG A 81 9.24 -3.18 0.43
CA ARG A 81 9.98 -2.00 -0.06
C ARG A 81 9.10 -0.74 -0.05
N ILE A 82 7.84 -0.90 -0.43
CA ILE A 82 6.86 0.20 -0.39
C ILE A 82 6.62 0.63 1.07
N ALA A 83 6.46 -0.33 1.98
CA ALA A 83 6.25 -0.05 3.40
C ALA A 83 7.45 0.71 4.01
N ASP A 84 8.67 0.28 3.70
CA ASP A 84 9.91 0.90 4.16
C ASP A 84 10.04 2.34 3.63
N GLU A 85 9.76 2.58 2.35
CA GLU A 85 9.82 3.94 1.80
C GLU A 85 8.73 4.85 2.35
N ILE A 86 7.51 4.32 2.53
CA ILE A 86 6.43 5.06 3.18
C ILE A 86 6.85 5.49 4.60
N GLN A 87 7.54 4.63 5.36
CA GLN A 87 8.10 5.00 6.66
C GLN A 87 9.17 6.08 6.52
N ASN A 88 10.18 5.86 5.66
CA ASN A 88 11.26 6.82 5.43
C ASN A 88 10.72 8.21 5.07
N LEU A 89 9.69 8.28 4.22
CA LEU A 89 9.08 9.53 3.80
C LEU A 89 8.20 10.17 4.87
N LYS A 90 7.51 9.37 5.69
CA LYS A 90 6.79 9.88 6.86
C LYS A 90 7.73 10.58 7.83
N GLU A 91 8.95 10.08 7.99
CA GLU A 91 9.96 10.66 8.87
C GLU A 91 10.68 11.85 8.23
N ALA A 92 11.02 11.76 6.95
CA ALA A 92 11.85 12.75 6.28
C ALA A 92 11.08 13.95 5.69
N ASN A 93 9.77 13.82 5.42
CA ASN A 93 9.01 14.84 4.68
C ASN A 93 7.58 15.06 5.23
N LEU A 94 7.34 16.26 5.78
CA LEU A 94 6.05 16.64 6.35
C LEU A 94 4.89 16.61 5.34
N GLN A 95 5.14 16.98 4.08
CA GLN A 95 4.13 16.95 3.02
C GLN A 95 3.76 15.51 2.65
N ALA A 96 4.75 14.63 2.53
CA ALA A 96 4.53 13.21 2.28
C ALA A 96 3.75 12.58 3.44
N ARG A 97 4.13 12.88 4.69
CA ARG A 97 3.41 12.44 5.89
C ARG A 97 1.95 12.87 5.87
N ALA A 98 1.66 14.13 5.55
CA ALA A 98 0.30 14.64 5.49
C ALA A 98 -0.53 13.92 4.42
N CYS A 99 0.03 13.69 3.23
CA CYS A 99 -0.71 13.02 2.18
C CYS A 99 -0.93 11.53 2.46
N ILE A 100 0.04 10.83 3.05
CA ILE A 100 -0.15 9.44 3.48
C ILE A 100 -1.24 9.36 4.55
N ALA A 101 -1.28 10.29 5.51
CA ALA A 101 -2.33 10.36 6.51
C ALA A 101 -3.71 10.65 5.89
N GLN A 102 -3.76 11.52 4.88
CA GLN A 102 -4.99 11.83 4.17
C GLN A 102 -5.51 10.63 3.35
N ALA A 103 -4.64 9.96 2.60
CA ALA A 103 -5.00 8.74 1.88
C ALA A 103 -5.45 7.64 2.86
N ALA A 104 -4.73 7.45 3.96
CA ALA A 104 -5.11 6.51 5.01
C ALA A 104 -6.51 6.82 5.57
N ALA A 105 -6.83 8.09 5.83
CA ALA A 105 -8.15 8.49 6.31
C ALA A 105 -9.25 8.23 5.27
N THR A 106 -9.01 8.60 4.00
CA THR A 106 -9.96 8.42 2.90
C THR A 106 -10.32 6.95 2.67
N TYR A 107 -9.33 6.06 2.74
CA TYR A 107 -9.53 4.63 2.47
C TYR A 107 -9.74 3.78 3.72
N ARG A 108 -9.86 4.40 4.90
CA ARG A 108 -10.14 3.69 6.16
C ARG A 108 -11.45 2.89 6.11
N SER A 109 -12.55 3.55 5.75
CA SER A 109 -13.87 2.91 5.69
C SER A 109 -13.97 1.87 4.56
N PRO A 110 -13.49 2.14 3.34
CA PRO A 110 -13.38 1.10 2.30
C PRO A 110 -12.57 -0.12 2.74
N LEU A 111 -11.48 0.06 3.49
CA LEU A 111 -10.64 -1.04 3.98
C LEU A 111 -11.37 -1.91 5.00
N GLU A 112 -12.15 -1.29 5.89
CA GLU A 112 -12.97 -2.02 6.87
C GLU A 112 -14.11 -2.77 6.18
N MET A 113 -14.79 -2.17 5.20
CA MET A 113 -15.83 -2.86 4.41
C MET A 113 -15.25 -4.06 3.64
N ALA A 114 -14.14 -3.85 2.94
CA ALA A 114 -13.42 -4.90 2.25
C ALA A 114 -13.00 -6.04 3.19
N SER A 115 -12.60 -5.74 4.43
CA SER A 115 -12.27 -6.77 5.42
C SER A 115 -13.47 -7.61 5.87
N LEU A 116 -14.70 -7.12 5.67
CA LEU A 116 -15.93 -7.85 5.94
C LEU A 116 -16.43 -8.62 4.72
N GLY A 117 -15.78 -8.50 3.56
CA GLY A 117 -16.19 -9.12 2.29
C GLY A 117 -17.39 -8.42 1.64
N ILE A 118 -17.48 -7.09 1.79
CA ILE A 118 -18.57 -6.22 1.33
C ILE A 118 -17.99 -5.09 0.48
#